data_AF-A0A917FMZ6-F1
#
_entry.id   AF-A0A917FMZ6-F1
#
_cell.length_a   1.000
_cell.length_b   1.000
_cell.length_c   1.000
_cell.angle_alpha   90.00
_cell.angle_beta   90.00
_cell.angle_gamma   90.00
#
_symmetry.space_group_name_H-M   'P 1'
#
loop_
_entity.id
_entity.type
_entity.pdbx_description
1 polymer ?
#
loop_
_entity_poly.entity_id
_entity_poly.type
_entity_poly.pdbx_seq_one_letter_code
_entity_poly.pdbx_strand_id
1 'polypeptide(L)'
;MRTFPWFFTLLWLAVFLLMVWLGFWQLDRAEQKDQIRQQMQSGEYKQPKSGSDWQKINDYQTIRVTGRYDNTHFLLANQFHDGQVGFYVMTAFLTDNNLWLLVNRGWTASAGVDVSVPEGETELIGLLSAWPRPGVQLGDQIFKEMSKQQVTYLPVHQTKVFLTQQVCQRGDCQILDRVVKLNVGADHGFVRDWQAPMMTAARHRAYAFQWFMMCLALCLLYFYFLFKSDAFKK
;
A
#
# COMPACT_ATOMS: atom_id res chain seq x y z
N MET A 1 -59.37 -4.72 12.36
CA MET A 1 -58.46 -5.25 11.32
C MET A 1 -57.04 -5.18 11.85
N ARG A 2 -56.34 -6.32 11.96
CA ARG A 2 -54.97 -6.37 12.51
C ARG A 2 -54.04 -5.79 11.45
N THR A 3 -53.37 -4.68 11.72
CA THR A 3 -52.34 -4.17 10.82
C THR A 3 -51.15 -5.11 10.91
N PHE A 4 -50.79 -5.75 9.79
CA PHE A 4 -49.53 -6.46 9.66
C PHE A 4 -48.39 -5.49 10.06
N PRO A 5 -47.34 -5.93 10.77
CA PRO A 5 -46.28 -5.05 11.27
C PRO A 5 -45.33 -4.61 10.14
N TRP A 6 -45.87 -3.89 9.16
CA TRP A 6 -45.19 -3.43 7.95
C TRP A 6 -43.90 -2.69 8.24
N PHE A 7 -43.90 -1.83 9.28
CA PHE A 7 -42.69 -1.11 9.69
C PHE A 7 -41.55 -2.06 10.06
N PHE A 8 -41.80 -3.06 10.90
CA PHE A 8 -40.76 -4.02 11.33
C PHE A 8 -40.31 -4.92 10.18
N THR A 9 -41.22 -5.31 9.29
CA THR A 9 -40.89 -6.08 8.09
C THR A 9 -40.03 -5.27 7.10
N LEU A 10 -40.35 -4.00 6.89
CA LEU A 10 -39.56 -3.10 6.02
C LEU A 10 -38.18 -2.81 6.63
N LEU A 11 -38.10 -2.57 7.95
CA LEU A 11 -36.84 -2.40 8.64
C LEU A 11 -35.97 -3.66 8.55
N TRP A 12 -36.56 -4.83 8.80
CA TRP A 12 -35.88 -6.12 8.64
C TRP A 12 -35.34 -6.28 7.21
N LEU A 13 -36.16 -6.00 6.19
CA LEU A 13 -35.77 -6.13 4.79
C LEU A 13 -34.61 -5.18 4.46
N ALA A 14 -34.65 -3.93 4.94
CA ALA A 14 -33.58 -2.97 4.73
C ALA A 14 -32.25 -3.43 5.37
N VAL A 15 -32.29 -3.89 6.62
CA VAL A 15 -31.10 -4.40 7.32
C VAL A 15 -30.58 -5.69 6.66
N PHE A 16 -31.48 -6.58 6.25
CA PHE A 16 -31.13 -7.80 5.52
C PHE A 16 -30.38 -7.49 4.22
N LEU A 17 -30.94 -6.60 3.38
CA LEU A 17 -30.32 -6.21 2.11
C LEU A 17 -28.96 -5.54 2.34
N LEU A 18 -28.84 -4.69 3.36
CA LEU A 18 -27.56 -4.07 3.74
C LEU A 18 -26.51 -5.12 4.14
N MET A 19 -26.87 -6.09 4.99
CA MET A 19 -25.94 -7.15 5.43
C MET A 19 -25.49 -8.03 4.28
N VAL A 20 -26.40 -8.44 3.39
CA VAL A 20 -26.05 -9.21 2.19
C VAL A 20 -25.11 -8.40 1.30
N TRP A 21 -25.42 -7.13 1.07
CA TRP A 21 -24.56 -6.23 0.27
C TRP A 21 -23.17 -6.08 0.89
N LEU A 22 -23.06 -5.90 2.20
CA LEU A 22 -21.78 -5.84 2.91
C LEU A 22 -20.99 -7.15 2.81
N GLY A 23 -21.68 -8.30 2.85
CA GLY A 23 -21.06 -9.62 2.66
C GLY A 23 -20.41 -9.76 1.28
N PHE A 24 -21.14 -9.40 0.21
CA PHE A 24 -20.59 -9.39 -1.15
C PHE A 24 -19.48 -8.35 -1.34
N TRP A 25 -19.62 -7.16 -0.75
CA TRP A 25 -18.57 -6.14 -0.78
C TRP A 25 -17.27 -6.66 -0.14
N GLN A 26 -17.36 -7.40 0.96
CA GLN A 26 -16.18 -8.02 1.58
C GLN A 26 -15.56 -9.12 0.69
N LEU A 27 -16.36 -9.90 -0.04
CA LEU A 27 -15.84 -10.89 -1.00
C LEU A 27 -15.11 -10.24 -2.18
N ASP A 28 -15.67 -9.16 -2.74
CA ASP A 28 -15.01 -8.36 -3.79
C ASP A 28 -13.66 -7.80 -3.31
N ARG A 29 -13.61 -7.29 -2.07
CA ARG A 29 -12.35 -6.86 -1.46
C ARG A 29 -11.35 -8.00 -1.27
N ALA A 30 -11.82 -9.21 -0.95
CA ALA A 30 -10.94 -10.36 -0.86
C ALA A 30 -10.31 -10.69 -2.22
N GLU A 31 -11.12 -10.71 -3.29
CA GLU A 31 -10.66 -10.99 -4.64
C GLU A 31 -9.62 -9.97 -5.13
N GLN A 32 -9.86 -8.67 -4.90
CA GLN A 32 -8.88 -7.62 -5.21
C GLN A 32 -7.53 -7.86 -4.50
N LYS A 33 -7.55 -8.33 -3.25
CA LYS A 33 -6.31 -8.64 -2.50
C LYS A 33 -5.60 -9.88 -3.04
N ASP A 34 -6.34 -10.87 -3.51
CA ASP A 34 -5.76 -12.05 -4.16
C ASP A 34 -5.12 -11.71 -5.50
N GLN A 35 -5.76 -10.88 -6.31
CA GLN A 35 -5.20 -10.40 -7.59
C GLN A 35 -3.88 -9.66 -7.39
N ILE A 36 -3.80 -8.76 -6.40
CA ILE A 36 -2.55 -8.06 -6.04
C ILE A 36 -1.48 -9.07 -5.63
N ARG A 37 -1.81 -10.06 -4.79
CA ARG A 37 -0.87 -11.09 -4.35
C ARG A 37 -0.35 -11.92 -5.53
N GLN A 38 -1.23 -12.36 -6.41
CA GLN A 38 -0.87 -13.12 -7.61
C GLN A 38 0.05 -12.30 -8.52
N GLN A 39 -0.24 -11.01 -8.70
CA GLN A 39 0.60 -10.11 -9.48
C GLN A 39 2.00 -9.93 -8.87
N MET A 40 2.11 -9.86 -7.55
CA MET A 40 3.41 -9.80 -6.88
C MET A 40 4.18 -11.13 -7.00
N GLN A 41 3.48 -12.26 -7.07
CA GLN A 41 4.06 -13.61 -7.13
C GLN A 41 4.35 -14.10 -8.55
N SER A 42 3.79 -13.48 -9.59
CA SER A 42 3.97 -13.94 -10.98
C SER A 42 5.42 -13.87 -11.45
N GLY A 43 6.25 -13.03 -10.81
CA GLY A 43 7.62 -12.77 -11.23
C GLY A 43 7.73 -11.97 -12.53
N GLU A 44 6.60 -11.62 -13.13
CA GLU A 44 6.56 -10.77 -14.33
C GLU A 44 6.97 -9.34 -13.96
N TYR A 45 7.83 -8.75 -14.78
CA TYR A 45 8.23 -7.36 -14.65
C TYR A 45 7.85 -6.56 -15.90
N LYS A 46 7.53 -5.28 -15.71
CA LYS A 46 7.38 -4.30 -16.79
C LYS A 46 8.68 -3.53 -17.00
N GLN A 47 9.01 -3.24 -18.25
CA GLN A 47 10.18 -2.43 -18.63
C GLN A 47 9.69 -1.13 -19.28
N PRO A 48 9.34 -0.10 -18.49
CA PRO A 48 8.93 1.18 -19.06
C PRO A 48 10.08 1.84 -19.82
N LYS A 49 9.82 2.32 -21.05
CA LYS A 49 10.82 2.97 -21.92
C LYS A 49 10.64 4.49 -22.02
N SER A 50 9.48 4.99 -21.59
CA SER A 50 9.14 6.41 -21.66
C SER A 50 8.31 6.84 -20.46
N GLY A 51 8.26 8.15 -20.18
CA GLY A 51 7.40 8.73 -19.14
C GLY A 51 5.93 8.26 -19.20
N SER A 52 5.39 8.10 -20.41
CA SER A 52 4.00 7.62 -20.63
C SER A 52 3.79 6.15 -20.26
N ASP A 53 4.83 5.32 -20.33
CA ASP A 53 4.72 3.91 -19.95
C ASP A 53 4.58 3.77 -18.44
N TRP A 54 5.27 4.63 -17.69
CA TRP A 54 5.17 4.67 -16.23
C TRP A 54 3.77 4.97 -15.72
N GLN A 55 2.98 5.75 -16.46
CA GLN A 55 1.59 6.06 -16.10
C GLN A 55 0.66 4.85 -16.25
N LYS A 56 1.00 3.89 -17.12
CA LYS A 56 0.20 2.68 -17.39
C LYS A 56 0.48 1.55 -16.39
N ILE A 57 1.56 1.67 -15.61
CA ILE A 57 1.94 0.67 -14.61
C ILE A 57 1.15 0.95 -13.34
N ASN A 58 0.44 -0.05 -12.82
CA ASN A 58 -0.30 0.07 -11.57
C ASN A 58 0.62 -0.18 -10.36
N ASP A 59 0.17 0.24 -9.18
CA ASP A 59 0.84 -0.12 -7.94
C ASP A 59 0.88 -1.65 -7.78
N TYR A 60 1.89 -2.14 -7.05
CA TYR A 60 2.16 -3.57 -6.85
C TYR A 60 2.57 -4.35 -8.10
N GLN A 61 2.88 -3.66 -9.20
CA GLN A 61 3.56 -4.27 -10.34
C GLN A 61 5.07 -4.20 -10.19
N THR A 62 5.75 -5.29 -10.52
CA THR A 62 7.22 -5.32 -10.58
C THR A 62 7.68 -4.62 -11.84
N ILE A 63 8.70 -3.80 -11.71
CA ILE A 63 9.38 -3.11 -12.81
C ILE A 63 10.85 -3.51 -12.85
N ARG A 64 11.42 -3.45 -14.04
CA ARG A 64 12.85 -3.63 -14.29
C ARG A 64 13.35 -2.43 -15.08
N VAL A 65 14.32 -1.72 -14.54
CA VAL A 65 14.90 -0.54 -15.19
C VAL A 65 16.39 -0.44 -14.92
N THR A 66 17.09 0.13 -15.88
CA THR A 66 18.53 0.41 -15.85
C THR A 66 18.78 1.89 -15.59
N GLY A 67 19.89 2.19 -14.92
CA GLY A 67 20.18 3.56 -14.52
C GLY A 67 21.31 3.65 -13.49
N ARG A 68 21.38 4.76 -12.78
CA ARG A 68 22.44 5.05 -11.81
C ARG A 68 21.86 5.61 -10.52
N TYR A 69 22.43 5.19 -9.40
CA TYR A 69 22.11 5.81 -8.12
C TYR A 69 22.76 7.20 -8.03
N ASP A 70 22.05 8.11 -7.39
CA ASP A 70 22.61 9.37 -6.91
C ASP A 70 22.91 9.28 -5.42
N ASN A 71 23.82 10.13 -4.94
CA ASN A 71 24.25 10.15 -3.55
C ASN A 71 23.25 10.89 -2.63
N THR A 72 21.98 11.04 -3.03
CA THR A 72 20.91 11.62 -2.22
C THR A 72 20.09 10.51 -1.55
N HIS A 73 20.10 10.49 -0.21
CA HIS A 73 19.50 9.47 0.62
C HIS A 73 18.53 10.04 1.66
N PHE A 74 17.46 9.29 1.95
CA PHE A 74 16.57 9.55 3.07
C PHE A 74 16.47 8.30 3.93
N LEU A 75 16.76 8.46 5.22
CA LEU A 75 16.46 7.49 6.26
C LEU A 75 15.09 7.82 6.86
N LEU A 76 14.08 7.10 6.40
CA LEU A 76 12.73 7.22 6.93
C LEU A 76 12.65 6.40 8.22
N ALA A 77 12.62 7.08 9.36
CA ALA A 77 12.57 6.53 10.71
C ALA A 77 11.20 5.91 11.05
N ASN A 78 11.13 5.32 12.25
CA ASN A 78 9.92 4.72 12.83
C ASN A 78 9.35 3.57 11.98
N GLN A 79 10.22 2.84 11.30
CA GLN A 79 9.83 1.67 10.52
C GLN A 79 10.04 0.43 11.37
N PHE A 80 8.98 -0.35 11.55
CA PHE A 80 9.01 -1.54 12.38
C PHE A 80 9.33 -2.76 11.54
N HIS A 81 10.29 -3.56 11.99
CA HIS A 81 10.63 -4.85 11.40
C HIS A 81 11.00 -5.82 12.53
N ASP A 82 10.36 -6.99 12.59
CA ASP A 82 10.64 -8.06 13.55
C ASP A 82 10.85 -7.60 15.01
N GLY A 83 9.94 -6.78 15.55
CA GLY A 83 10.04 -6.34 16.95
C GLY A 83 10.90 -5.10 17.17
N GLN A 84 11.62 -4.62 16.14
CA GLN A 84 12.57 -3.53 16.26
C GLN A 84 12.15 -2.32 15.45
N VAL A 85 12.40 -1.13 16.00
CA VAL A 85 12.23 0.14 15.29
C VAL A 85 13.53 0.49 14.59
N GLY A 86 13.43 0.91 13.33
CA GLY A 86 14.56 1.28 12.50
C GLY A 86 14.16 2.25 11.39
N PHE A 87 14.86 2.15 10.27
CA PHE A 87 14.81 3.09 9.16
C PHE A 87 14.62 2.37 7.84
N TYR A 88 13.77 2.90 6.95
CA TYR A 88 13.88 2.58 5.53
C TYR A 88 14.93 3.46 4.87
N VAL A 89 15.81 2.85 4.08
CA VAL A 89 16.82 3.55 3.30
C VAL A 89 16.25 3.83 1.91
N MET A 90 15.93 5.09 1.65
CA MET A 90 15.45 5.58 0.37
C MET A 90 16.61 6.25 -0.36
N THR A 91 16.79 6.01 -1.65
CA THR A 91 17.89 6.60 -2.43
C THR A 91 17.40 7.04 -3.80
N ALA A 92 17.85 8.21 -4.24
CA ALA A 92 17.55 8.73 -5.56
C ALA A 92 18.22 7.88 -6.65
N PHE A 93 17.49 7.64 -7.74
CA PHE A 93 17.97 6.83 -8.86
C PHE A 93 17.53 7.48 -10.17
N LEU A 94 18.48 7.69 -11.07
CA LEU A 94 18.24 8.20 -12.42
C LEU A 94 18.17 7.03 -13.38
N THR A 95 17.01 6.85 -14.02
CA THR A 95 16.85 5.86 -15.09
C THR A 95 17.54 6.31 -16.38
N ASP A 96 17.89 5.36 -17.23
CA ASP A 96 18.34 5.59 -18.62
C ASP A 96 17.41 6.49 -19.44
N ASN A 97 16.11 6.46 -19.16
CA ASN A 97 15.08 7.27 -19.80
C ASN A 97 14.92 8.67 -19.18
N ASN A 98 15.92 9.14 -18.42
CA ASN A 98 15.98 10.46 -17.80
C ASN A 98 14.84 10.76 -16.80
N LEU A 99 14.30 9.72 -16.17
CA LEU A 99 13.30 9.82 -15.10
C LEU A 99 13.94 9.50 -13.75
N TRP A 100 13.72 10.37 -12.77
CA TRP A 100 14.14 10.18 -11.39
C TRP A 100 13.14 9.37 -10.60
N LEU A 101 13.65 8.39 -9.86
CA LEU A 101 12.91 7.51 -8.98
C LEU A 101 13.45 7.64 -7.56
N LEU A 102 12.58 7.44 -6.57
CA LEU A 102 13.02 7.19 -5.21
C LEU A 102 12.92 5.68 -4.92
N VAL A 103 14.07 5.05 -4.73
CA VAL A 103 14.19 3.61 -4.50
C VAL A 103 14.26 3.33 -3.00
N ASN A 104 13.30 2.59 -2.47
CA ASN A 104 13.39 2.00 -1.13
C ASN A 104 14.27 0.74 -1.21
N ARG A 105 15.48 0.84 -0.68
CA ARG A 105 16.50 -0.23 -0.66
C ARG A 105 16.27 -1.23 0.47
N GLY A 106 15.36 -0.96 1.42
CA GLY A 106 15.02 -1.85 2.53
C GLY A 106 15.19 -1.21 3.91
N TRP A 107 15.06 -2.03 4.95
CA TRP A 107 15.08 -1.67 6.37
C TRP A 107 16.45 -1.92 7.04
N THR A 108 16.85 -0.99 7.91
CA THR A 108 18.03 -1.10 8.80
C THR A 108 17.67 -0.71 10.23
N ALA A 109 18.31 -1.34 11.22
CA ALA A 109 18.14 -0.98 12.63
C ALA A 109 18.86 0.33 13.01
N SER A 110 19.87 0.75 12.24
CA SER A 110 20.76 1.86 12.61
C SER A 110 20.74 3.00 11.60
N ALA A 111 20.66 4.23 12.10
CA ALA A 111 20.86 5.43 11.30
C ALA A 111 22.32 5.60 10.82
N GLY A 112 23.28 4.95 11.50
CA GLY A 112 24.69 4.94 11.14
C GLY A 112 25.06 3.96 10.04
N VAL A 113 24.08 3.33 9.38
CA VAL A 113 24.34 2.37 8.30
C VAL A 113 25.10 3.03 7.15
N ASP A 114 25.99 2.26 6.53
CA ASP A 114 26.57 2.62 5.24
C ASP A 114 25.48 2.59 4.18
N VAL A 115 25.32 3.73 3.50
CA VAL A 115 24.33 3.94 2.43
C VAL A 115 24.99 4.01 1.06
N SER A 116 26.27 3.64 0.97
CA SER A 116 27.02 3.54 -0.28
C SER A 116 26.22 2.78 -1.35
N VAL A 117 26.38 3.25 -2.57
CA VAL A 117 25.71 2.72 -3.77
C VAL A 117 26.76 2.24 -4.76
N PRO A 118 26.44 1.24 -5.60
CA PRO A 118 27.35 0.82 -6.67
C PRO A 118 27.70 2.00 -7.58
N GLU A 119 28.98 2.09 -7.96
CA GLU A 119 29.41 3.05 -8.97
C GLU A 119 28.97 2.59 -10.36
N GLY A 120 28.50 3.54 -11.17
CA GLY A 120 28.13 3.27 -12.56
C GLY A 120 26.68 2.80 -12.73
N GLU A 121 26.46 2.04 -13.81
CA GLU A 121 25.13 1.60 -14.23
C GLU A 121 24.69 0.34 -13.49
N THR A 122 23.45 0.33 -13.01
CA THR A 122 22.85 -0.75 -12.24
C THR A 122 21.46 -1.06 -12.79
N GLU A 123 21.17 -2.35 -12.98
CA GLU A 123 19.81 -2.83 -13.21
C GLU A 123 19.10 -2.95 -11.86
N LEU A 124 17.93 -2.32 -11.70
CA LEU A 124 17.06 -2.59 -10.57
C LEU A 124 15.81 -3.35 -11.00
N ILE A 125 15.42 -4.30 -10.16
CA ILE A 125 14.12 -4.95 -10.19
C ILE A 125 13.43 -4.60 -8.89
N GLY A 126 12.22 -4.07 -8.95
CA GLY A 126 11.51 -3.65 -7.75
C GLY A 126 10.01 -3.48 -7.96
N LEU A 127 9.29 -3.46 -6.85
CA LEU A 127 7.84 -3.30 -6.81
C LEU A 127 7.47 -1.81 -6.82
N LEU A 128 6.67 -1.38 -7.79
CA LEU A 128 6.18 -0.01 -7.83
C LEU A 128 5.11 0.20 -6.74
N SER A 129 5.22 1.30 -5.99
CA SER A 129 4.35 1.58 -4.86
C SER A 129 4.10 3.08 -4.73
N ALA A 130 2.93 3.44 -4.21
CA ALA A 130 2.70 4.79 -3.71
C ALA A 130 3.74 5.19 -2.66
N TRP A 131 3.96 6.50 -2.52
CA TRP A 131 4.79 7.09 -1.48
C TRP A 131 4.34 6.66 -0.07
N PRO A 132 5.29 6.49 0.87
CA PRO A 132 4.94 6.15 2.25
C PRO A 132 4.10 7.27 2.86
N ARG A 133 2.90 6.93 3.35
CA ARG A 133 2.01 7.87 4.01
C ARG A 133 2.38 7.97 5.50
N PRO A 134 2.59 9.17 6.06
CA PRO A 134 2.74 9.33 7.49
C PRO A 134 1.48 8.85 8.22
N GLY A 135 1.65 8.14 9.34
CA GLY A 135 0.55 7.85 10.25
C GLY A 135 0.14 9.09 11.05
N VAL A 136 1.11 9.67 11.78
CA VAL A 136 0.93 10.91 12.56
C VAL A 136 2.07 11.86 12.20
N GLN A 137 1.73 13.11 11.87
CA GLN A 137 2.70 14.17 11.60
C GLN A 137 2.85 15.02 12.87
N LEU A 138 4.05 15.01 13.45
CA LEU A 138 4.40 15.81 14.61
C LEU A 138 5.34 16.93 14.15
N GLY A 139 4.76 18.09 13.85
CA GLY A 139 5.49 19.25 13.31
C GLY A 139 5.91 19.09 11.86
N ASP A 140 6.58 20.12 11.33
CA ASP A 140 7.09 20.15 9.96
C ASP A 140 8.43 19.41 9.84
N GLN A 141 8.64 18.73 8.71
CA GLN A 141 9.94 18.14 8.36
C GLN A 141 10.84 19.18 7.72
N ILE A 142 12.03 19.34 8.28
CA ILE A 142 13.05 20.24 7.77
C ILE A 142 14.15 19.40 7.14
N PHE A 143 14.31 19.56 5.83
CA PHE A 143 15.44 19.00 5.11
C PHE A 143 16.66 19.90 5.31
N LYS A 144 17.80 19.27 5.61
CA LYS A 144 19.09 19.96 5.76
C LYS A 144 19.85 19.93 4.43
N GLU A 145 20.81 20.83 4.23
CA GLU A 145 21.71 20.80 3.08
C GLU A 145 22.76 19.67 3.23
N MET A 146 22.29 18.43 3.18
CA MET A 146 23.11 17.23 3.33
C MET A 146 22.63 16.15 2.36
N SER A 147 23.56 15.30 1.91
CA SER A 147 23.24 14.14 1.06
C SER A 147 22.38 13.09 1.77
N LYS A 148 22.50 12.98 3.10
CA LYS A 148 21.77 12.01 3.93
C LYS A 148 20.81 12.72 4.87
N GLN A 149 19.52 12.58 4.61
CA GLN A 149 18.44 13.11 5.43
C GLN A 149 17.94 12.04 6.41
N GLN A 150 17.68 12.38 7.66
CA GLN A 150 16.94 11.52 8.58
C GLN A 150 15.59 12.16 8.87
N VAL A 151 14.51 11.46 8.53
CA VAL A 151 13.14 12.00 8.58
C VAL A 151 12.20 10.99 9.22
N THR A 152 11.15 11.45 9.89
CA THR A 152 10.10 10.57 10.45
C THR A 152 8.96 10.34 9.45
N TYR A 153 8.85 11.19 8.43
CA TYR A 153 7.93 11.03 7.31
C TYR A 153 8.49 11.70 6.04
N LEU A 154 7.97 11.30 4.88
CA LEU A 154 8.35 11.85 3.58
C LEU A 154 7.16 12.62 2.98
N PRO A 155 7.06 13.94 3.23
CA PRO A 155 6.04 14.74 2.60
C PRO A 155 6.35 14.87 1.10
N VAL A 156 5.48 14.31 0.26
CA VAL A 156 5.73 14.12 -1.18
C VAL A 156 6.17 15.41 -1.87
N HIS A 157 5.44 16.50 -1.68
CA HIS A 157 5.75 17.78 -2.32
C HIS A 157 7.13 18.31 -1.91
N GLN A 158 7.40 18.42 -0.61
CA GLN A 158 8.65 18.98 -0.10
C GLN A 158 9.84 18.06 -0.42
N THR A 159 9.64 16.73 -0.38
CA THR A 159 10.67 15.76 -0.77
C THR A 159 11.02 15.88 -2.24
N LYS A 160 10.02 16.06 -3.13
CA LYS A 160 10.26 16.28 -4.56
C LYS A 160 11.00 17.59 -4.82
N VAL A 161 10.62 18.68 -4.15
CA VAL A 161 11.32 19.96 -4.26
C VAL A 161 12.79 19.82 -3.85
N PHE A 162 13.06 19.17 -2.70
CA PHE A 162 14.42 18.92 -2.24
C PHE A 162 15.20 18.04 -3.22
N LEU A 163 14.61 16.94 -3.69
CA LEU A 163 15.21 16.07 -4.70
C LEU A 163 15.56 16.86 -5.96
N THR A 164 14.63 17.65 -6.50
CA THR A 164 14.87 18.50 -7.69
C THR A 164 16.05 19.44 -7.48
N GLN A 165 16.18 20.07 -6.30
CA GLN A 165 17.31 20.93 -5.99
C GLN A 165 18.65 20.18 -5.97
N GLN A 166 18.68 18.96 -5.41
CA GLN A 166 19.89 18.16 -5.34
C GLN A 166 20.30 17.62 -6.71
N VAL A 167 19.35 17.05 -7.45
CA VAL A 167 19.64 16.19 -8.61
C VAL A 167 19.40 16.87 -9.96
N CYS A 168 18.68 17.99 -10.01
CA CYS A 168 18.26 18.66 -11.26
C CYS A 168 18.89 20.04 -11.43
N GLN A 169 20.19 20.15 -11.16
CA GLN A 169 20.91 21.42 -11.05
C GLN A 169 20.89 22.32 -12.30
N ARG A 170 20.53 21.82 -13.50
CA ARG A 170 20.60 22.58 -14.78
C ARG A 170 19.50 22.30 -15.82
N GLY A 171 18.38 21.67 -15.47
CA GLY A 171 17.32 21.42 -16.47
C GLY A 171 16.02 20.86 -15.92
N ASP A 172 15.00 20.84 -16.78
CA ASP A 172 13.74 20.16 -16.50
C ASP A 172 13.99 18.67 -16.35
N CYS A 173 13.81 18.19 -15.12
CA CYS A 173 13.86 16.77 -14.79
C CYS A 173 12.48 16.31 -14.34
N GLN A 174 12.18 15.05 -14.59
CA GLN A 174 10.93 14.45 -14.13
C GLN A 174 11.22 13.53 -12.96
N ILE A 175 10.48 13.70 -11.86
CA ILE A 175 10.50 12.79 -10.71
C ILE A 175 9.19 12.03 -10.69
N LEU A 176 9.27 10.70 -10.72
CA LEU A 176 8.09 9.84 -10.64
C LEU A 176 7.34 10.07 -9.34
N ASP A 177 6.01 10.18 -9.42
CA ASP A 177 5.15 10.35 -8.23
C ASP A 177 4.88 9.03 -7.49
N ARG A 178 5.86 8.13 -7.50
CA ARG A 178 5.84 6.82 -6.84
C ARG A 178 7.25 6.43 -6.42
N VAL A 179 7.33 5.45 -5.53
CA VAL A 179 8.59 4.88 -5.05
C VAL A 179 8.74 3.45 -5.57
N VAL A 180 9.98 3.00 -5.73
CA VAL A 180 10.27 1.62 -6.11
C VAL A 180 10.83 0.87 -4.91
N LYS A 181 10.14 -0.19 -4.49
CA LYS A 181 10.58 -1.08 -3.41
C LYS A 181 11.47 -2.17 -4.00
N LEU A 182 12.77 -2.11 -3.73
CA LEU A 182 13.76 -2.99 -4.33
C LEU A 182 13.46 -4.47 -4.03
N ASN A 183 13.51 -5.36 -5.03
CA ASN A 183 13.19 -6.78 -4.86
C ASN A 183 14.10 -7.45 -3.81
N VAL A 184 13.62 -8.48 -3.10
CA VAL A 184 14.31 -9.15 -1.97
C VAL A 184 15.71 -9.68 -2.34
N GLY A 185 15.89 -10.15 -3.57
CA GLY A 185 17.15 -10.74 -4.03
C GLY A 185 18.19 -9.78 -4.62
N ALA A 186 17.92 -8.48 -4.70
CA ALA A 186 18.89 -7.55 -5.32
C ALA A 186 20.11 -7.30 -4.42
N ASP A 187 21.27 -7.05 -5.00
CA ASP A 187 22.49 -6.71 -4.26
C ASP A 187 22.42 -5.33 -3.61
N HIS A 188 23.28 -5.08 -2.62
CA HIS A 188 23.39 -3.79 -1.91
C HIS A 188 22.05 -3.28 -1.33
N GLY A 189 21.13 -4.19 -1.05
CA GLY A 189 19.87 -3.91 -0.38
C GLY A 189 19.94 -4.19 1.12
N PHE A 190 19.03 -3.60 1.86
CA PHE A 190 18.84 -3.89 3.27
C PHE A 190 17.75 -4.95 3.46
N VAL A 191 17.23 -5.13 4.68
CA VAL A 191 16.19 -6.12 4.93
C VAL A 191 14.92 -5.75 4.16
N ARG A 192 14.43 -6.66 3.33
CA ARG A 192 13.31 -6.44 2.40
C ARG A 192 12.25 -7.49 2.66
N ASP A 193 11.32 -7.17 3.55
CA ASP A 193 10.07 -7.90 3.72
C ASP A 193 8.92 -7.00 3.28
N TRP A 194 8.62 -7.01 1.99
CA TRP A 194 7.49 -6.26 1.45
C TRP A 194 6.19 -6.99 1.77
N GLN A 195 5.68 -6.76 2.97
CA GLN A 195 4.39 -7.34 3.36
C GLN A 195 3.30 -6.87 2.40
N ALA A 196 2.48 -7.82 1.96
CA ALA A 196 1.23 -7.53 1.29
C ALA A 196 0.39 -6.58 2.18
N PRO A 197 -0.53 -5.79 1.60
CA PRO A 197 -1.30 -4.80 2.35
C PRO A 197 -1.87 -5.36 3.67
N MET A 198 -1.85 -4.56 4.74
CA MET A 198 -2.16 -4.95 6.15
C MET A 198 -3.43 -5.81 6.38
N MET A 199 -4.37 -5.81 5.44
CA MET A 199 -5.56 -6.67 5.47
C MET A 199 -5.51 -7.70 4.34
N THR A 200 -5.39 -8.97 4.72
CA THR A 200 -5.32 -10.10 3.81
C THR A 200 -6.70 -10.46 3.23
N ALA A 201 -6.72 -11.12 2.07
CA ALA A 201 -7.94 -11.66 1.48
C ALA A 201 -8.68 -12.58 2.46
N ALA A 202 -7.97 -13.41 3.21
CA ALA A 202 -8.55 -14.30 4.22
C ALA A 202 -9.33 -13.54 5.30
N ARG A 203 -8.82 -12.38 5.75
CA ARG A 203 -9.52 -11.55 6.74
C ARG A 203 -10.83 -10.97 6.16
N HIS A 204 -10.80 -10.52 4.91
CA HIS A 204 -12.01 -10.08 4.21
C HIS A 204 -13.05 -11.21 4.06
N ARG A 205 -12.62 -12.44 3.71
CA ARG A 205 -13.52 -13.61 3.66
C ARG A 205 -14.11 -13.95 5.03
N ALA A 206 -13.33 -13.83 6.11
CA ALA A 206 -13.83 -14.02 7.47
C ALA A 206 -14.91 -12.98 7.83
N TYR A 207 -14.72 -11.71 7.46
CA TYR A 207 -15.76 -10.68 7.63
C TYR A 207 -16.99 -10.95 6.76
N ALA A 208 -16.82 -11.41 5.52
CA ALA A 208 -17.96 -11.82 4.68
C ALA A 208 -18.79 -12.92 5.34
N PHE A 209 -18.12 -13.95 5.89
CA PHE A 209 -18.77 -15.01 6.66
C PHE A 209 -19.53 -14.45 7.87
N GLN A 210 -18.95 -13.51 8.62
CA GLN A 210 -19.64 -12.84 9.73
C GLN A 210 -20.92 -12.12 9.28
N TRP A 211 -20.86 -11.36 8.18
CA TRP A 211 -22.04 -10.69 7.63
C TRP A 211 -23.14 -11.66 7.23
N PHE A 212 -22.80 -12.78 6.58
CA PHE A 212 -23.78 -13.80 6.21
C PHE A 212 -24.34 -14.55 7.42
N MET A 213 -23.54 -14.82 8.46
CA MET A 213 -24.02 -15.43 9.70
C MET A 213 -24.97 -14.52 10.47
N MET A 214 -24.67 -13.21 10.52
CA MET A 214 -25.59 -12.22 11.11
C MET A 214 -26.89 -12.12 10.31
N CYS A 215 -26.80 -12.14 8.98
CA CYS A 215 -27.95 -12.19 8.10
C CYS A 215 -28.83 -13.44 8.37
N LEU A 216 -28.21 -14.62 8.51
CA LEU A 216 -28.92 -15.86 8.86
C LEU A 216 -29.59 -15.76 10.24
N ALA A 217 -28.88 -15.27 11.25
CA ALA A 217 -29.44 -15.09 12.59
C ALA A 217 -30.63 -14.11 12.59
N LEU A 218 -30.52 -13.00 11.84
CA LEU A 218 -31.60 -12.04 11.66
C LEU A 218 -32.84 -12.67 11.00
N CYS A 219 -32.66 -13.51 9.98
CA CYS A 219 -33.75 -14.28 9.38
C CYS A 219 -34.41 -15.23 10.38
N LEU A 220 -33.62 -16.02 11.11
CA LEU A 220 -34.13 -16.97 12.11
C LEU A 220 -34.94 -16.26 13.21
N LEU A 221 -34.45 -15.12 13.70
CA LEU A 221 -35.17 -14.32 14.70
C LEU A 221 -36.48 -13.76 14.12
N TYR A 222 -36.45 -13.21 12.91
CA TYR A 222 -37.65 -12.67 12.27
C TYR A 222 -38.73 -13.75 12.09
N PHE A 223 -38.36 -14.92 11.57
CA PHE A 223 -39.30 -16.03 11.43
C PHE A 223 -39.81 -16.54 12.79
N TYR A 224 -38.94 -16.69 13.79
CA TYR A 224 -39.35 -17.08 15.14
C TYR A 224 -40.41 -16.12 15.71
N PHE A 225 -40.21 -14.81 15.57
CA PHE A 225 -41.18 -13.82 16.04
C PHE A 225 -42.49 -13.82 15.24
N LEU A 226 -42.42 -14.02 13.92
CA LEU A 226 -43.63 -14.20 13.10
C LEU A 226 -44.45 -15.40 13.59
N PHE A 227 -43.85 -16.59 13.67
CA PHE A 227 -44.55 -17.81 14.10
C PHE A 227 -45.02 -17.75 15.55
N LYS A 228 -44.25 -17.16 16.47
CA LYS A 228 -44.68 -17.00 17.87
C LYS A 228 -45.83 -16.01 18.01
N SER A 229 -45.87 -14.94 17.20
CA SER A 229 -46.97 -13.98 17.19
C SER A 229 -48.30 -14.57 16.71
N ASP A 230 -48.22 -15.70 16.00
CA ASP A 230 -49.36 -16.52 15.58
C ASP A 230 -49.67 -17.65 16.59
N ALA A 231 -48.67 -18.20 17.27
CA ALA A 231 -48.84 -19.28 18.25
C ALA A 231 -49.49 -18.85 19.59
N PHE A 232 -49.34 -17.59 20.01
CA PHE A 232 -50.01 -17.04 21.21
C PHE A 232 -51.48 -16.64 20.98
N LYS A 233 -52.07 -17.07 19.86
CA LYS A 233 -53.46 -16.77 19.47
C LYS A 233 -54.32 -18.03 19.28
N LYS A 234 -54.04 -19.07 20.06
CA LYS A 234 -55.02 -20.12 20.37
C LYS A 234 -55.47 -19.98 21.81
#